data_AF-A0A3B9H813-F1
#
_entry.id   AF-A0A3B9H813-F1
#
_cell.length_a   1.000
_cell.length_b   1.000
_cell.length_c   1.000
_cell.angle_alpha   90.00
_cell.angle_beta   90.00
_cell.angle_gamma   90.00
#
_symmetry.space_group_name_H-M   'P 1'
#
loop_
_entity.id
_entity.type
_entity.pdbx_description
1 polymer ?
#
loop_
_entity_poly.entity_id
_entity_poly.type
_entity_poly.pdbx_seq_one_letter_code
_entity_poly.pdbx_strand_id
1 'polypeptide(L)'
;MKSKIKKVSLLLGVVFFICQSICAQSSNVVPDSLKKAYGALKAVIIVGDESCDRFVPASKEFAEFLRSLGIKVKELYPPNSTSDNVIKASKSANIFVYKGHGNTSGVICLEDRHMYNLELEEKIQLAPNAVVMYNHVCTGAGSSAGDRQSISYTTARDRVFLNARPYVNNGAGWYFANNFCGSDIALFRKLLIEQKNVYDLYRETTERYHQTIEKICRYDKGIVAGVSSHYSGEKRKITTTINGRSTTETLPPAKSYSIAFVAPSDYTFRDLINNSRKHRSFLAVQKK
;
A
#
# COMPACT_ATOMS: atom_id res chain seq x y z
N MET A 1 -15.83 54.72 71.49
CA MET A 1 -16.44 54.48 70.15
C MET A 1 -15.37 54.72 69.09
N LYS A 2 -15.13 53.76 68.17
CA LYS A 2 -14.16 53.73 67.04
C LYS A 2 -12.68 53.48 67.45
N SER A 3 -12.19 52.24 67.48
CA SER A 3 -11.50 51.45 66.40
C SER A 3 -10.20 52.14 65.90
N LYS A 4 -9.02 51.52 65.80
CA LYS A 4 -8.70 50.21 65.22
C LYS A 4 -7.28 49.76 65.57
N ILE A 5 -7.09 48.45 65.39
CA ILE A 5 -6.00 47.56 65.79
C ILE A 5 -4.75 47.71 64.92
N LYS A 6 -3.60 47.36 65.54
CA LYS A 6 -2.22 47.35 65.03
C LYS A 6 -2.02 46.45 63.80
N LYS A 7 -1.01 46.84 63.00
CA LYS A 7 -0.42 46.15 61.85
C LYS A 7 -0.12 44.68 62.14
N VAL A 8 -0.57 43.80 61.24
CA VAL A 8 0.02 42.47 61.02
C VAL A 8 0.35 42.39 59.54
N SER A 9 1.65 42.34 59.21
CA SER A 9 2.13 42.03 57.87
C SER A 9 1.78 40.58 57.56
N LEU A 10 0.88 40.37 56.60
CA LEU A 10 0.62 39.07 56.03
C LEU A 10 1.66 38.81 54.93
N LEU A 11 2.62 37.93 55.24
CA LEU A 11 3.52 37.34 54.26
C LEU A 11 2.66 36.42 53.37
N LEU A 12 2.28 36.89 52.17
CA LEU A 12 1.64 36.04 51.18
C LEU A 12 2.74 35.16 50.56
N GLY A 13 2.88 33.96 51.11
CA GLY A 13 3.70 32.90 50.53
C GLY A 13 3.22 32.58 49.12
N VAL A 14 4.08 32.85 48.16
CA VAL A 14 3.97 32.43 46.77
C VAL A 14 3.93 30.90 46.73
N VAL A 15 2.75 30.32 46.53
CA VAL A 15 2.62 28.93 46.09
C VAL A 15 2.57 28.98 44.57
N PHE A 16 3.74 28.90 43.96
CA PHE A 16 3.87 28.60 42.53
C PHE A 16 3.32 27.19 42.33
N PHE A 17 2.05 27.09 41.93
CA PHE A 17 1.54 25.90 41.26
C PHE A 17 2.26 25.81 39.92
N ILE A 18 3.46 25.22 39.92
CA ILE A 18 4.09 24.72 38.71
C ILE A 18 3.21 23.54 38.29
N CYS A 19 2.17 23.85 37.52
CA CYS A 19 1.51 22.87 36.68
C CYS A 19 2.58 22.40 35.70
N GLN A 20 3.32 21.35 36.09
CA GLN A 20 4.14 20.60 35.15
C GLN A 20 3.16 20.01 34.15
N SER A 21 2.96 20.76 33.08
CA SER A 21 2.41 20.25 31.84
C SER A 21 3.29 19.08 31.47
N ILE A 22 2.78 17.87 31.70
CA ILE A 22 3.28 16.65 31.10
C ILE A 22 3.07 16.86 29.61
N CYS A 23 4.04 17.52 28.97
CA CYS A 23 4.24 17.37 27.54
C CYS A 23 4.62 15.91 27.37
N ALA A 24 3.62 15.08 27.11
CA ALA A 24 3.81 13.78 26.52
C ALA A 24 4.46 14.01 25.15
N GLN A 25 5.78 14.14 25.11
CA GLN A 25 6.55 13.80 23.94
C GLN A 25 6.30 12.31 23.75
N SER A 26 5.38 11.96 22.84
CA SER A 26 5.26 10.61 22.32
C SER A 26 6.53 10.34 21.52
N SER A 27 7.63 10.03 22.23
CA SER A 27 8.69 9.27 21.62
C SER A 27 8.02 7.98 21.14
N ASN A 28 8.03 7.76 19.83
CA ASN A 28 7.49 6.56 19.19
C ASN A 28 8.37 5.36 19.59
N VAL A 29 8.37 5.00 20.88
CA VAL A 29 9.10 3.85 21.39
C VAL A 29 8.29 2.63 21.00
N VAL A 30 8.68 2.02 19.87
CA VAL A 30 8.17 0.71 19.47
C VAL A 30 8.48 -0.29 20.59
N PRO A 31 7.48 -1.00 21.15
CA PRO A 31 7.69 -2.06 22.14
C PRO A 31 8.73 -3.08 21.68
N ASP A 32 9.56 -3.60 22.59
CA ASP A 32 10.65 -4.54 22.22
C ASP A 32 10.14 -5.83 21.56
N SER A 33 8.93 -6.27 21.93
CA SER A 33 8.24 -7.39 21.27
C SER A 33 7.97 -7.12 19.78
N LEU A 34 7.64 -5.89 19.43
CA LEU A 34 7.45 -5.44 18.04
C LEU A 34 8.78 -5.27 17.32
N LYS A 35 9.83 -4.77 17.98
CA LYS A 35 11.18 -4.68 17.39
C LYS A 35 11.69 -6.05 16.92
N LYS A 36 11.53 -7.09 17.75
CA LYS A 36 11.92 -8.45 17.38
C LYS A 36 11.12 -8.96 16.18
N ALA A 37 9.81 -8.72 16.17
CA ALA A 37 8.94 -9.10 15.06
C ALA A 37 9.35 -8.40 13.75
N TYR A 38 9.61 -7.09 13.79
CA TYR A 38 10.08 -6.33 12.63
C TYR A 38 11.46 -6.78 12.14
N GLY A 39 12.39 -7.08 13.03
CA GLY A 39 13.73 -7.59 12.68
C GLY A 39 13.72 -8.93 11.93
N ALA A 40 12.63 -9.68 12.03
CA ALA A 40 12.42 -10.91 11.28
C ALA A 40 11.81 -10.67 9.88
N LEU A 41 11.22 -9.49 9.62
CA LEU A 41 10.58 -9.18 8.35
C LEU A 41 11.59 -8.78 7.28
N LYS A 42 11.28 -9.17 6.05
CA LYS A 42 11.98 -8.77 4.83
C LYS A 42 11.04 -8.03 3.88
N ALA A 43 11.49 -6.88 3.39
CA ALA A 43 10.80 -6.10 2.37
C ALA A 43 11.64 -6.01 1.09
N VAL A 44 10.96 -6.02 -0.05
CA VAL A 44 11.51 -5.72 -1.36
C VAL A 44 10.72 -4.56 -1.95
N ILE A 45 11.43 -3.49 -2.31
CA ILE A 45 10.83 -2.30 -2.93
C ILE A 45 11.42 -2.19 -4.34
N ILE A 46 10.53 -2.22 -5.33
CA ILE A 46 10.86 -2.25 -6.74
C ILE A 46 10.30 -0.98 -7.38
N VAL A 47 11.15 -0.22 -8.05
CA VAL A 47 10.74 0.72 -9.08
C VAL A 47 10.98 0.02 -10.42
N GLY A 48 10.05 0.16 -11.38
CA GLY A 48 10.08 -0.51 -12.69
C GLY A 48 11.29 -0.13 -13.55
N ASP A 49 11.09 0.01 -14.86
CA ASP A 49 12.12 0.49 -15.79
C ASP A 49 12.51 1.97 -15.57
N GLU A 50 13.55 2.44 -16.27
CA GLU A 50 14.06 3.83 -16.22
C GLU A 50 12.98 4.93 -16.35
N SER A 51 11.88 4.66 -17.08
CA SER A 51 10.78 5.64 -17.22
C SER A 51 10.04 5.90 -15.91
N CYS A 52 10.28 5.05 -14.90
CA CYS A 52 9.72 5.11 -13.56
C CYS A 52 10.63 5.81 -12.53
N ASP A 53 11.78 6.37 -12.93
CA ASP A 53 12.78 7.00 -12.03
C ASP A 53 12.21 8.05 -11.08
N ARG A 54 11.15 8.75 -11.50
CA ARG A 54 10.42 9.71 -10.66
C ARG A 54 9.89 9.12 -9.34
N PHE A 55 9.75 7.80 -9.24
CA PHE A 55 9.30 7.12 -8.02
C PHE A 55 10.44 6.74 -7.06
N VAL A 56 11.70 6.87 -7.48
CA VAL A 56 12.87 6.48 -6.67
C VAL A 56 12.96 7.30 -5.37
N PRO A 57 12.83 8.64 -5.35
CA PRO A 57 12.95 9.42 -4.11
C PRO A 57 11.95 8.98 -3.04
N ALA A 58 10.66 8.91 -3.38
CA ALA A 58 9.62 8.45 -2.45
C ALA A 58 9.81 6.98 -2.03
N SER A 59 10.41 6.15 -2.87
CA SER A 59 10.72 4.75 -2.54
C SER A 59 11.88 4.64 -1.54
N LYS A 60 12.86 5.54 -1.60
CA LYS A 60 13.93 5.64 -0.60
C LYS A 60 13.39 6.07 0.75
N GLU A 61 12.52 7.08 0.79
CA GLU A 61 11.85 7.51 2.02
C GLU A 61 11.04 6.37 2.65
N PHE A 62 10.33 5.60 1.83
CA PHE A 62 9.61 4.41 2.32
C PHE A 62 10.56 3.31 2.82
N ALA A 63 11.69 3.09 2.14
CA ALA A 63 12.71 2.15 2.58
C ALA A 63 13.31 2.56 3.94
N GLU A 64 13.61 3.84 4.13
CA GLU A 64 14.08 4.40 5.39
C GLU A 64 13.04 4.26 6.51
N PHE A 65 11.76 4.51 6.20
CA PHE A 65 10.66 4.27 7.13
C PHE A 65 10.64 2.80 7.61
N LEU A 66 10.70 1.82 6.70
CA LEU A 66 10.73 0.41 7.08
C LEU A 66 12.00 0.04 7.88
N ARG A 67 13.17 0.55 7.49
CA ARG A 67 14.43 0.36 8.22
C ARG A 67 14.39 0.95 9.62
N SER A 68 13.72 2.08 9.81
CA SER A 68 13.53 2.70 11.13
C SER A 68 12.76 1.79 12.10
N LEU A 69 11.94 0.86 11.58
CA LEU A 69 11.25 -0.16 12.36
C LEU A 69 12.11 -1.41 12.61
N GLY A 70 13.28 -1.52 11.97
CA GLY A 70 14.17 -2.68 12.02
C GLY A 70 13.94 -3.71 10.90
N ILE A 71 13.06 -3.42 9.93
CA ILE A 71 12.77 -4.34 8.81
C ILE A 71 13.96 -4.36 7.85
N LYS A 72 14.31 -5.56 7.35
CA LYS A 72 15.36 -5.73 6.33
C LYS A 72 14.81 -5.34 4.97
N VAL A 73 15.37 -4.31 4.33
CA VAL A 73 14.87 -3.79 3.05
C VAL A 73 15.88 -4.01 1.93
N LYS A 74 15.43 -4.64 0.84
CA LYS A 74 16.12 -4.68 -0.45
C LYS A 74 15.44 -3.71 -1.41
N GLU A 75 16.19 -2.70 -1.85
CA GLU A 75 15.78 -1.76 -2.89
C GLU A 75 16.26 -2.24 -4.25
N LEU A 76 15.38 -2.21 -5.26
CA LEU A 76 15.64 -2.53 -6.65
C LEU A 76 15.07 -1.42 -7.52
N TYR A 77 15.94 -0.51 -7.94
CA TYR A 77 15.61 0.63 -8.81
C TYR A 77 16.41 0.50 -10.10
N PRO A 78 16.00 1.14 -11.21
CA PRO A 78 16.81 1.21 -12.43
C PRO A 78 18.29 1.57 -12.15
N PRO A 79 19.25 0.91 -12.82
CA PRO A 79 19.11 -0.20 -13.77
C PRO A 79 19.10 -1.60 -13.09
N ASN A 80 18.94 -1.67 -11.76
CA ASN A 80 19.03 -2.90 -10.98
C ASN A 80 17.68 -3.63 -10.79
N SER A 81 16.58 -3.07 -11.29
CA SER A 81 15.23 -3.64 -11.20
C SER A 81 14.98 -4.77 -12.20
N THR A 82 16.02 -5.55 -12.55
CA THR A 82 15.94 -6.67 -13.50
C THR A 82 15.13 -7.85 -12.97
N SER A 83 14.59 -8.69 -13.85
CA SER A 83 13.79 -9.86 -13.46
C SER A 83 14.54 -10.80 -12.51
N ASP A 84 15.82 -11.07 -12.77
CA ASP A 84 16.64 -11.95 -11.93
C ASP A 84 16.84 -11.39 -10.52
N ASN A 85 17.07 -10.08 -10.42
CA ASN A 85 17.21 -9.41 -9.14
C ASN A 85 15.89 -9.42 -8.37
N VAL A 86 14.76 -9.16 -9.04
CA VAL A 86 13.42 -9.21 -8.44
C VAL A 86 13.09 -10.61 -7.94
N ILE A 87 13.30 -11.65 -8.75
CA ILE A 87 13.07 -13.04 -8.38
C ILE A 87 13.94 -13.40 -7.16
N LYS A 88 15.23 -13.09 -7.19
CA LYS A 88 16.16 -13.37 -6.08
C LYS A 88 15.77 -12.63 -4.80
N ALA A 89 15.45 -11.35 -4.91
CA ALA A 89 15.08 -10.53 -3.76
C ALA A 89 13.74 -10.97 -3.16
N SER A 90 12.78 -11.39 -3.99
CA SER A 90 11.42 -11.76 -3.54
C SER A 90 11.38 -12.98 -2.62
N LYS A 91 12.38 -13.87 -2.70
CA LYS A 91 12.45 -15.10 -1.90
C LYS A 91 12.22 -14.82 -0.41
N SER A 92 11.12 -15.33 0.11
CA SER A 92 10.69 -15.18 1.51
C SER A 92 10.52 -13.72 1.96
N ALA A 93 10.23 -12.79 1.03
CA ALA A 93 9.88 -11.43 1.39
C ALA A 93 8.46 -11.40 1.98
N ASN A 94 8.29 -10.70 3.10
CA ASN A 94 7.00 -10.46 3.74
C ASN A 94 6.29 -9.25 3.14
N ILE A 95 7.05 -8.30 2.58
CA ILE A 95 6.52 -7.10 1.96
C ILE A 95 7.11 -7.02 0.55
N PHE A 96 6.25 -6.97 -0.46
CA PHE A 96 6.61 -6.80 -1.87
C PHE A 96 5.91 -5.55 -2.39
N VAL A 97 6.67 -4.51 -2.70
CA VAL A 97 6.14 -3.26 -3.25
C VAL A 97 6.70 -3.06 -4.64
N TYR A 98 5.81 -2.87 -5.61
CA TYR A 98 6.16 -2.53 -6.98
C TYR A 98 5.54 -1.18 -7.37
N LYS A 99 6.37 -0.28 -7.88
CA LYS A 99 5.96 1.02 -8.40
C LYS A 99 6.39 1.16 -9.86
N GLY A 100 5.45 1.39 -10.76
CA GLY A 100 5.79 1.58 -12.16
C GLY A 100 4.67 1.18 -13.11
N HIS A 101 5.06 0.91 -14.36
CA HIS A 101 4.13 0.58 -15.42
C HIS A 101 3.55 -0.83 -15.30
N GLY A 102 2.44 -1.02 -15.98
CA GLY A 102 1.80 -2.30 -16.23
C GLY A 102 0.92 -2.18 -17.47
N ASN A 103 0.19 -3.23 -17.82
CA ASN A 103 -0.73 -3.19 -18.95
C ASN A 103 -1.97 -4.04 -18.67
N THR A 104 -2.87 -4.12 -19.64
CA THR A 104 -4.14 -4.86 -19.54
C THR A 104 -3.99 -6.37 -19.48
N SER A 105 -2.80 -6.91 -19.75
CA SER A 105 -2.49 -8.34 -19.63
C SER A 105 -1.98 -8.73 -18.24
N GLY A 106 -1.81 -7.77 -17.33
CA GLY A 106 -1.28 -8.01 -15.99
C GLY A 106 0.21 -8.32 -16.04
N VAL A 107 1.00 -7.25 -16.13
CA VAL A 107 2.47 -7.32 -16.16
C VAL A 107 3.05 -6.29 -15.21
N ILE A 108 4.27 -6.55 -14.76
CA ILE A 108 5.18 -5.52 -14.27
C ILE A 108 6.26 -5.26 -15.32
N CYS A 109 6.60 -4.00 -15.55
CA CYS A 109 7.64 -3.56 -16.46
C CYS A 109 8.92 -3.36 -15.67
N LEU A 110 9.87 -4.28 -15.87
CA LEU A 110 11.18 -4.26 -15.25
C LEU A 110 12.21 -3.72 -16.24
N GLU A 111 13.38 -3.37 -15.73
CA GLU A 111 14.47 -2.77 -16.53
C GLU A 111 14.81 -3.58 -17.78
N ASP A 112 14.84 -4.91 -17.67
CA ASP A 112 15.29 -5.81 -18.72
C ASP A 112 14.16 -6.46 -19.52
N ARG A 113 12.93 -6.49 -18.98
CA ARG A 113 11.77 -7.16 -19.62
C ARG A 113 10.45 -6.89 -18.92
N HIS A 114 9.36 -7.31 -19.57
CA HIS A 114 8.07 -7.50 -18.90
C HIS A 114 8.01 -8.87 -18.19
N MET A 115 7.48 -8.90 -16.97
CA MET A 115 7.10 -10.14 -16.30
C MET A 115 5.58 -10.26 -16.26
N TYR A 116 5.05 -11.33 -16.84
CA TYR A 116 3.61 -11.60 -16.93
C TYR A 116 3.10 -12.36 -15.72
N ASN A 117 1.80 -12.27 -15.42
CA ASN A 117 1.20 -12.93 -14.26
C ASN A 117 1.51 -14.42 -14.10
N LEU A 118 1.55 -15.22 -15.18
CA LEU A 118 1.91 -16.64 -15.06
C LEU A 118 3.36 -16.82 -14.59
N GLU A 119 4.27 -15.99 -15.08
CA GLU A 119 5.66 -16.00 -14.66
C GLU A 119 5.81 -15.45 -13.22
N LEU A 120 5.04 -14.41 -12.86
CA LEU A 120 5.01 -13.91 -11.49
C LEU A 120 4.54 -15.00 -10.50
N GLU A 121 3.49 -15.74 -10.87
CA GLU A 121 2.99 -16.88 -10.10
C GLU A 121 4.03 -18.01 -9.99
N GLU A 122 4.82 -18.26 -11.03
CA GLU A 122 5.84 -19.33 -10.97
C GLU A 122 7.10 -18.91 -10.19
N LYS A 123 7.57 -17.68 -10.40
CA LYS A 123 8.93 -17.25 -10.00
C LYS A 123 8.97 -16.41 -8.73
N ILE A 124 7.89 -15.70 -8.37
CA ILE A 124 7.86 -14.83 -7.19
C ILE A 124 7.42 -15.62 -5.97
N GLN A 125 8.39 -15.96 -5.11
CA GLN A 125 8.19 -16.81 -3.94
C GLN A 125 8.24 -15.99 -2.65
N LEU A 126 7.09 -15.42 -2.26
CA LEU A 126 6.98 -14.61 -1.05
C LEU A 126 6.90 -15.47 0.22
N ALA A 127 7.06 -14.83 1.38
CA ALA A 127 6.74 -15.47 2.65
C ALA A 127 5.22 -15.72 2.75
N PRO A 128 4.77 -16.73 3.52
CA PRO A 128 3.36 -16.89 3.83
C PRO A 128 2.77 -15.60 4.41
N ASN A 129 1.53 -15.28 4.04
CA ASN A 129 0.84 -14.06 4.45
C ASN A 129 1.59 -12.78 4.04
N ALA A 130 2.41 -12.79 2.99
CA ALA A 130 3.03 -11.56 2.52
C ALA A 130 2.00 -10.49 2.11
N VAL A 131 2.41 -9.23 2.26
CA VAL A 131 1.72 -8.06 1.72
C VAL A 131 2.32 -7.69 0.37
N VAL A 132 1.47 -7.56 -0.63
CA VAL A 132 1.81 -7.08 -1.96
C VAL A 132 1.17 -5.72 -2.19
N MET A 133 1.96 -4.74 -2.58
CA MET A 133 1.48 -3.41 -2.95
C MET A 133 1.90 -3.04 -4.37
N TYR A 134 0.92 -2.75 -5.21
CA TYR A 134 1.11 -2.09 -6.50
C TYR A 134 0.83 -0.60 -6.39
N ASN A 135 1.75 0.23 -6.88
CA ASN A 135 1.59 1.68 -6.89
C ASN A 135 1.80 2.23 -8.31
N HIS A 136 0.82 2.95 -8.85
CA HIS A 136 0.82 3.49 -10.23
C HIS A 136 0.82 2.45 -11.37
N VAL A 137 0.45 1.20 -11.06
CA VAL A 137 0.40 0.11 -12.05
C VAL A 137 -0.92 0.13 -12.81
N CYS A 138 -0.87 0.26 -14.13
CA CYS A 138 -2.05 0.15 -14.98
C CYS A 138 -2.78 -1.17 -14.72
N THR A 139 -4.09 -1.09 -14.52
CA THR A 139 -4.99 -2.20 -14.15
C THR A 139 -4.83 -2.77 -12.74
N GLY A 140 -3.76 -2.43 -12.02
CA GLY A 140 -3.52 -2.93 -10.66
C GLY A 140 -4.65 -2.58 -9.69
N ALA A 141 -5.17 -1.35 -9.77
CA ALA A 141 -6.34 -0.88 -9.02
C ALA A 141 -7.64 -0.87 -9.84
N GLY A 142 -7.63 -1.41 -11.07
CA GLY A 142 -8.77 -1.47 -12.00
C GLY A 142 -8.58 -0.65 -13.27
N SER A 143 -8.31 0.66 -13.16
CA SER A 143 -8.16 1.51 -14.36
C SER A 143 -6.75 1.46 -14.97
N SER A 144 -6.70 1.76 -16.27
CA SER A 144 -5.48 1.98 -17.04
C SER A 144 -5.49 3.41 -17.61
N ALA A 145 -4.29 4.00 -17.79
CA ALA A 145 -4.14 5.25 -18.53
C ALA A 145 -4.66 5.15 -19.98
N GLY A 146 -4.74 3.93 -20.54
CA GLY A 146 -5.30 3.66 -21.86
C GLY A 146 -6.84 3.57 -21.91
N ASP A 147 -7.55 3.67 -20.78
CA ASP A 147 -9.02 3.58 -20.79
C ASP A 147 -9.63 4.85 -21.42
N ARG A 148 -10.13 4.70 -22.65
CA ARG A 148 -10.70 5.81 -23.43
C ARG A 148 -12.11 6.23 -22.99
N GLN A 149 -12.77 5.40 -22.19
CA GLN A 149 -14.11 5.65 -21.63
C GLN A 149 -14.22 5.08 -20.22
N SER A 150 -15.32 5.38 -19.53
CA SER A 150 -15.62 4.77 -18.22
C SER A 150 -15.66 3.25 -18.37
N ILE A 151 -14.88 2.55 -17.52
CA ILE A 151 -14.98 1.10 -17.40
C ILE A 151 -16.07 0.73 -16.38
N SER A 152 -16.66 -0.44 -16.54
CA SER A 152 -17.61 -0.97 -15.56
C SER A 152 -16.89 -1.45 -14.30
N TYR A 153 -17.63 -1.52 -13.19
CA TYR A 153 -17.15 -2.17 -11.97
C TYR A 153 -16.66 -3.61 -12.24
N THR A 154 -17.38 -4.38 -13.05
CA THR A 154 -17.00 -5.75 -13.41
C THR A 154 -15.63 -5.79 -14.08
N THR A 155 -15.37 -4.88 -15.02
CA THR A 155 -14.07 -4.78 -15.71
C THR A 155 -12.96 -4.41 -14.73
N ALA A 156 -13.20 -3.44 -13.85
CA ALA A 156 -12.23 -3.03 -12.84
C ALA A 156 -11.91 -4.17 -11.85
N ARG A 157 -12.95 -4.87 -11.37
CA ARG A 157 -12.82 -6.06 -10.52
C ARG A 157 -11.98 -7.15 -11.18
N ASP A 158 -12.29 -7.50 -12.42
CA ASP A 158 -11.61 -8.61 -13.11
C ASP A 158 -10.13 -8.29 -13.35
N ARG A 159 -9.81 -7.02 -13.62
CA ARG A 159 -8.42 -6.52 -13.68
C ARG A 159 -7.70 -6.57 -12.33
N VAL A 160 -8.35 -6.16 -11.24
CA VAL A 160 -7.78 -6.31 -9.89
C VAL A 160 -7.52 -7.79 -9.58
N PHE A 161 -8.45 -8.67 -9.92
CA PHE A 161 -8.33 -10.10 -9.65
C PHE A 161 -7.19 -10.71 -10.46
N LEU A 162 -7.09 -10.34 -11.74
CA LEU A 162 -6.00 -10.75 -12.62
C LEU A 162 -4.63 -10.40 -12.02
N ASN A 163 -4.46 -9.17 -11.51
CA ASN A 163 -3.19 -8.71 -10.92
C ASN A 163 -2.91 -9.31 -9.53
N ALA A 164 -3.95 -9.55 -8.72
CA ALA A 164 -3.79 -10.14 -7.38
C ALA A 164 -3.47 -11.64 -7.42
N ARG A 165 -4.02 -12.35 -8.42
CA ARG A 165 -3.94 -13.81 -8.55
C ARG A 165 -2.55 -14.41 -8.34
N PRO A 166 -1.47 -13.98 -9.03
CA PRO A 166 -0.15 -14.61 -8.89
C PRO A 166 0.35 -14.65 -7.43
N TYR A 167 0.02 -13.61 -6.66
CA TYR A 167 0.48 -13.48 -5.29
C TYR A 167 -0.42 -14.22 -4.31
N VAL A 168 -1.74 -14.08 -4.47
CA VAL A 168 -2.71 -14.77 -3.60
C VAL A 168 -2.60 -16.28 -3.76
N ASN A 169 -2.36 -16.78 -4.98
CA ASN A 169 -2.12 -18.20 -5.24
C ASN A 169 -0.84 -18.73 -4.60
N ASN A 170 0.15 -17.86 -4.40
CA ASN A 170 1.41 -18.16 -3.73
C ASN A 170 1.39 -17.89 -2.22
N GLY A 171 0.20 -17.71 -1.64
CA GLY A 171 0.03 -17.57 -0.19
C GLY A 171 0.26 -16.16 0.35
N ALA A 172 0.32 -15.12 -0.51
CA ALA A 172 0.22 -13.74 -0.04
C ALA A 172 -1.12 -13.54 0.66
N GLY A 173 -1.09 -12.86 1.81
CA GLY A 173 -2.27 -12.64 2.64
C GLY A 173 -3.06 -11.41 2.22
N TRP A 174 -2.40 -10.46 1.56
CA TRP A 174 -3.00 -9.21 1.16
C TRP A 174 -2.36 -8.66 -0.11
N TYR A 175 -3.18 -8.41 -1.14
CA TYR A 175 -2.85 -7.56 -2.27
C TYR A 175 -3.54 -6.20 -2.11
N PHE A 176 -2.78 -5.13 -2.29
CA PHE A 176 -3.27 -3.75 -2.31
C PHE A 176 -2.77 -3.03 -3.55
N ALA A 177 -3.60 -2.20 -4.15
CA ALA A 177 -3.17 -1.37 -5.26
C ALA A 177 -3.75 0.03 -5.14
N ASN A 178 -2.93 1.04 -5.45
CA ASN A 178 -3.43 2.39 -5.64
C ASN A 178 -2.59 3.22 -6.61
N ASN A 179 -3.09 4.40 -6.98
CA ASN A 179 -2.43 5.30 -7.93
C ASN A 179 -2.06 6.67 -7.32
N PHE A 180 -1.74 6.70 -6.02
CA PHE A 180 -1.44 7.94 -5.29
C PHE A 180 0.01 7.97 -4.78
N CYS A 181 0.68 9.09 -5.01
CA CYS A 181 2.03 9.36 -4.52
C CYS A 181 2.05 9.41 -2.98
N GLY A 182 3.13 8.91 -2.37
CA GLY A 182 3.35 8.96 -0.92
C GLY A 182 2.35 8.16 -0.07
N SER A 183 1.56 7.29 -0.69
CA SER A 183 0.50 6.54 -0.03
C SER A 183 1.01 5.31 0.75
N ASP A 184 2.21 4.83 0.43
CA ASP A 184 2.87 3.67 1.01
C ASP A 184 3.23 3.88 2.50
N ILE A 185 3.95 4.95 2.84
CA ILE A 185 4.28 5.25 4.25
C ILE A 185 3.00 5.35 5.07
N ALA A 186 1.98 6.01 4.54
CA ALA A 186 0.75 6.22 5.27
C ALA A 186 -0.06 4.93 5.45
N LEU A 187 -0.06 4.04 4.46
CA LEU A 187 -0.67 2.72 4.54
C LEU A 187 0.08 1.81 5.53
N PHE A 188 1.40 1.72 5.40
CA PHE A 188 2.22 0.83 6.23
C PHE A 188 2.40 1.35 7.67
N ARG A 189 2.32 2.66 7.93
CA ARG A 189 2.20 3.19 9.29
C ARG A 189 0.96 2.62 9.98
N LYS A 190 -0.18 2.65 9.29
CA LYS A 190 -1.43 2.17 9.85
C LYS A 190 -1.44 0.64 10.01
N LEU A 191 -0.83 -0.10 9.09
CA LEU A 191 -0.68 -1.55 9.21
C LEU A 191 0.28 -1.93 10.35
N LEU A 192 1.50 -1.40 10.33
CA LEU A 192 2.59 -1.88 11.18
C LEU A 192 2.48 -1.28 12.60
N ILE A 193 2.29 0.03 12.70
CA ILE A 193 2.32 0.74 13.97
C ILE A 193 0.92 0.77 14.61
N GLU A 194 -0.09 1.20 13.87
CA GLU A 194 -1.47 1.29 14.40
C GLU A 194 -2.18 -0.08 14.40
N GLN A 195 -1.60 -1.10 13.76
CA GLN A 195 -2.13 -2.47 13.69
C GLN A 195 -3.58 -2.58 13.21
N LYS A 196 -4.00 -1.66 12.33
CA LYS A 196 -5.33 -1.68 11.72
C LYS A 196 -5.49 -2.89 10.81
N ASN A 197 -6.72 -3.42 10.74
CA ASN A 197 -7.07 -4.45 9.77
C ASN A 197 -7.22 -3.87 8.36
N VAL A 198 -7.12 -4.73 7.34
CA VAL A 198 -7.16 -4.31 5.92
C VAL A 198 -8.43 -3.58 5.54
N TYR A 199 -9.59 -3.95 6.10
CA TYR A 199 -10.85 -3.30 5.76
C TYR A 199 -10.88 -1.84 6.22
N ASP A 200 -10.44 -1.57 7.46
CA ASP A 200 -10.33 -0.21 7.99
C ASP A 200 -9.26 0.59 7.24
N LEU A 201 -8.11 -0.03 6.93
CA LEU A 201 -7.07 0.58 6.10
C LEU A 201 -7.60 1.02 4.73
N TYR A 202 -8.33 0.13 4.07
CA TYR A 202 -8.94 0.42 2.77
C TYR A 202 -9.94 1.57 2.87
N ARG A 203 -10.86 1.52 3.84
CA ARG A 203 -11.86 2.58 4.04
C ARG A 203 -11.21 3.95 4.29
N GLU A 204 -10.28 4.03 5.24
CA GLU A 204 -9.58 5.27 5.56
C GLU A 204 -8.73 5.79 4.38
N THR A 205 -8.12 4.89 3.60
CA THR A 205 -7.38 5.29 2.39
C THR A 205 -8.32 5.84 1.33
N THR A 206 -9.51 5.24 1.16
CA THR A 206 -10.51 5.72 0.21
C THR A 206 -11.09 7.07 0.60
N GLU A 207 -11.34 7.28 1.89
CA GLU A 207 -11.78 8.57 2.43
C GLU A 207 -10.72 9.66 2.21
N ARG A 208 -9.45 9.36 2.55
CA ARG A 208 -8.32 10.29 2.36
C ARG A 208 -8.22 10.81 0.93
N TYR A 209 -8.45 9.94 -0.06
CA TYR A 209 -8.29 10.27 -1.48
C TYR A 209 -9.63 10.56 -2.18
N HIS A 210 -10.70 10.81 -1.42
CA HIS A 210 -12.03 11.16 -1.95
C HIS A 210 -12.53 10.16 -3.01
N GLN A 211 -12.31 8.87 -2.74
CA GLN A 211 -12.78 7.77 -3.57
C GLN A 211 -14.08 7.20 -3.00
N THR A 212 -14.94 6.68 -3.88
CA THR A 212 -16.16 5.95 -3.52
C THR A 212 -15.87 4.46 -3.52
N ILE A 213 -16.13 3.78 -2.40
CA ILE A 213 -16.15 2.32 -2.36
C ILE A 213 -17.34 1.84 -3.19
N GLU A 214 -17.08 1.17 -4.32
CA GLU A 214 -18.15 0.74 -5.21
C GLU A 214 -18.83 -0.52 -4.69
N LYS A 215 -18.02 -1.54 -4.38
CA LYS A 215 -18.50 -2.81 -3.86
C LYS A 215 -17.38 -3.59 -3.21
N ILE A 216 -17.70 -4.22 -2.09
CA ILE A 216 -16.94 -5.33 -1.54
C ILE A 216 -17.56 -6.62 -2.06
N CYS A 217 -16.77 -7.45 -2.72
CA CYS A 217 -17.22 -8.70 -3.30
C CYS A 217 -16.38 -9.86 -2.79
N ARG A 218 -16.95 -11.06 -2.87
CA ARG A 218 -16.21 -12.29 -2.62
C ARG A 218 -15.20 -12.49 -3.74
N TYR A 219 -13.92 -12.62 -3.37
CA TYR A 219 -12.87 -13.08 -4.27
C TYR A 219 -12.81 -14.61 -4.24
N ASP A 220 -12.76 -15.18 -3.03
CA ASP A 220 -12.80 -16.61 -2.79
C ASP A 220 -13.29 -16.92 -1.35
N LYS A 221 -13.27 -18.18 -0.89
CA LYS A 221 -13.71 -18.60 0.44
C LYS A 221 -12.91 -17.90 1.54
N GLY A 222 -13.55 -16.95 2.20
CA GLY A 222 -12.93 -16.16 3.27
C GLY A 222 -11.92 -15.12 2.78
N ILE A 223 -11.93 -14.80 1.48
CA ILE A 223 -11.17 -13.71 0.86
C ILE A 223 -12.15 -12.79 0.14
N VAL A 224 -12.08 -11.50 0.44
CA VAL A 224 -12.88 -10.46 -0.19
C VAL A 224 -12.00 -9.53 -1.00
N ALA A 225 -12.64 -8.77 -1.89
CA ALA A 225 -12.00 -7.73 -2.66
C ALA A 225 -12.85 -6.47 -2.69
N GLY A 226 -12.20 -5.33 -2.52
CA GLY A 226 -12.80 -4.01 -2.68
C GLY A 226 -12.20 -3.29 -3.86
N VAL A 227 -13.03 -2.54 -4.59
CA VAL A 227 -12.58 -1.64 -5.65
C VAL A 227 -13.26 -0.29 -5.44
N SER A 228 -12.46 0.78 -5.43
CA SER A 228 -12.95 2.15 -5.28
C SER A 228 -12.71 2.97 -6.52
N SER A 229 -13.66 3.87 -6.77
CA SER A 229 -13.67 4.73 -7.94
C SER A 229 -13.65 6.21 -7.58
N HIS A 230 -13.40 7.02 -8.59
CA HIS A 230 -13.63 8.44 -8.57
C HIS A 230 -14.11 8.91 -9.94
N TYR A 231 -14.99 9.90 -9.93
CA TYR A 231 -15.47 10.58 -11.13
C TYR A 231 -15.29 12.08 -10.95
N SER A 232 -14.32 12.67 -11.66
CA SER A 232 -14.01 14.09 -11.52
C SER A 232 -14.98 14.99 -12.27
N GLY A 233 -15.70 14.46 -13.26
CA GLY A 233 -16.48 15.28 -14.21
C GLY A 233 -15.63 16.09 -15.17
N GLU A 234 -14.29 15.99 -15.10
CA GLU A 234 -13.36 16.74 -15.92
C GLU A 234 -12.98 16.00 -17.20
N LYS A 235 -12.78 16.75 -18.29
CA LYS A 235 -12.24 16.20 -19.54
C LYS A 235 -10.82 15.70 -19.30
N ARG A 236 -10.46 14.61 -19.97
CA ARG A 236 -9.14 13.97 -19.83
C ARG A 236 -8.33 14.18 -21.09
N LYS A 237 -7.00 14.22 -20.98
CA LYS A 237 -6.11 14.27 -22.14
C LYS A 237 -5.33 12.97 -22.25
N ILE A 238 -5.29 12.39 -23.44
CA ILE A 238 -4.35 11.31 -23.76
C ILE A 238 -3.33 11.87 -24.73
N THR A 239 -2.06 11.75 -24.38
CA THR A 239 -0.94 12.06 -25.26
C THR A 239 -0.32 10.74 -25.71
N THR A 240 -0.28 10.52 -27.02
CA THR A 240 0.36 9.37 -27.64
C THR A 240 1.62 9.84 -28.34
N THR A 241 2.76 9.24 -28.03
CA THR A 241 4.05 9.53 -28.67
C THR A 241 4.48 8.35 -29.52
N ILE A 242 4.66 8.57 -30.83
CA ILE A 242 5.13 7.56 -31.79
C ILE A 242 6.32 8.16 -32.53
N ASN A 243 7.47 7.48 -32.51
CA ASN A 243 8.69 7.91 -33.19
C ASN A 243 9.05 9.38 -32.90
N GLY A 244 8.97 9.79 -31.63
CA GLY A 244 9.26 11.16 -31.18
C GLY A 244 8.21 12.22 -31.52
N ARG A 245 7.11 11.87 -32.19
CA ARG A 245 5.98 12.77 -32.46
C ARG A 245 4.84 12.50 -31.50
N SER A 246 4.36 13.55 -30.82
CA SER A 246 3.26 13.46 -29.87
C SER A 246 1.97 14.03 -30.47
N THR A 247 0.87 13.29 -30.31
CA THR A 247 -0.50 13.76 -30.58
C THR A 247 -1.30 13.74 -29.29
N THR A 248 -2.02 14.82 -29.00
CA THR A 248 -2.89 14.91 -27.82
C THR A 248 -4.35 14.96 -28.23
N GLU A 249 -5.15 14.07 -27.65
CA GLU A 249 -6.60 14.04 -27.81
C GLU A 249 -7.26 14.39 -26.47
N THR A 250 -8.38 15.13 -26.53
CA THR A 250 -9.21 15.40 -25.36
C THR A 250 -10.41 14.46 -25.36
N LEU A 251 -10.51 13.64 -24.30
CA LEU A 251 -11.58 12.68 -24.07
C LEU A 251 -12.63 13.23 -23.09
N PRO A 252 -13.87 12.71 -23.15
CA PRO A 252 -14.87 13.01 -22.15
C PRO A 252 -14.44 12.56 -20.74
N PRO A 253 -15.07 13.13 -19.70
CA PRO A 253 -14.92 12.63 -18.34
C PRO A 253 -15.21 11.14 -18.26
N ALA A 254 -14.46 10.43 -17.43
CA ALA A 254 -14.68 9.02 -17.20
C ALA A 254 -14.46 8.67 -15.75
N LYS A 255 -15.20 7.65 -15.31
CA LYS A 255 -14.97 7.01 -14.01
C LYS A 255 -13.61 6.31 -14.05
N SER A 256 -12.81 6.53 -13.01
CA SER A 256 -11.51 5.90 -12.80
C SER A 256 -11.54 5.07 -11.52
N TYR A 257 -10.75 3.99 -11.48
CA TYR A 257 -10.58 3.12 -10.32
C TYR A 257 -9.12 3.13 -9.88
N SER A 258 -8.89 3.57 -8.64
CA SER A 258 -7.56 3.98 -8.19
C SER A 258 -7.18 3.46 -6.82
N ILE A 259 -8.05 2.67 -6.17
CA ILE A 259 -7.73 1.94 -4.93
C ILE A 259 -8.44 0.59 -4.97
N ALA A 260 -7.71 -0.48 -4.72
CA ALA A 260 -8.27 -1.82 -4.59
C ALA A 260 -7.53 -2.66 -3.56
N PHE A 261 -8.19 -3.68 -3.04
CA PHE A 261 -7.55 -4.71 -2.22
C PHE A 261 -8.13 -6.10 -2.49
N VAL A 262 -7.36 -7.14 -2.19
CA VAL A 262 -7.78 -8.54 -2.10
C VAL A 262 -7.16 -9.15 -0.85
N ALA A 263 -7.97 -9.53 0.14
CA ALA A 263 -7.52 -10.10 1.41
C ALA A 263 -8.67 -10.76 2.19
N PRO A 264 -8.38 -11.57 3.22
CA PRO A 264 -9.31 -11.75 4.34
C PRO A 264 -9.71 -10.39 4.91
N SER A 265 -11.00 -10.17 5.20
CA SER A 265 -11.48 -8.90 5.76
C SER A 265 -10.89 -8.59 7.13
N ASP A 266 -10.46 -9.62 7.86
CA ASP A 266 -9.85 -9.57 9.18
C ASP A 266 -8.31 -9.61 9.15
N TYR A 267 -7.67 -9.46 7.98
CA TYR A 267 -6.21 -9.49 7.88
C TYR A 267 -5.58 -8.33 8.67
N THR A 268 -4.55 -8.62 9.46
CA THR A 268 -3.82 -7.66 10.32
C THR A 268 -2.31 -7.85 10.27
N PHE A 269 -1.57 -6.96 10.96
CA PHE A 269 -0.14 -7.14 11.20
C PHE A 269 0.22 -8.49 11.86
N ARG A 270 -0.64 -9.03 12.72
CA ARG A 270 -0.40 -10.35 13.34
C ARG A 270 -0.30 -11.45 12.30
N ASP A 271 -1.03 -11.34 11.20
CA ASP A 271 -1.01 -12.33 10.14
C ASP A 271 0.27 -12.25 9.33
N LEU A 272 0.78 -11.03 9.11
CA LEU A 272 2.06 -10.78 8.44
C LEU A 272 3.25 -11.42 9.17
N ILE A 273 3.22 -11.43 10.51
CA ILE A 273 4.30 -12.00 11.34
C ILE A 273 4.06 -13.48 11.70
N ASN A 274 2.85 -14.01 11.49
CA ASN A 274 2.51 -15.39 11.83
C ASN A 274 2.47 -16.28 10.58
N ASN A 275 3.47 -17.16 10.47
CA ASN A 275 3.54 -18.19 9.43
C ASN A 275 2.55 -19.36 9.66
N SER A 276 1.72 -19.32 10.71
CA SER A 276 0.87 -20.44 11.15
C SER A 276 -0.55 -20.41 10.59
N ARG A 277 -1.02 -19.30 10.00
CA ARG A 277 -2.33 -19.30 9.31
C ARG A 277 -2.24 -20.24 8.11
N LYS A 278 -2.95 -21.37 8.18
CA LYS A 278 -3.11 -22.30 7.05
C LYS A 278 -3.55 -21.50 5.82
N HIS A 279 -2.86 -21.75 4.70
CA HIS A 279 -3.22 -21.22 3.39
C HIS A 279 -4.72 -21.41 3.16
N ARG A 280 -5.49 -20.32 3.06
CA ARG A 280 -6.91 -20.39 2.66
C ARG A 280 -6.90 -20.66 1.15
N SER A 281 -6.86 -21.94 0.76
CA SER A 281 -6.61 -22.35 -0.62
C SER A 281 -7.71 -21.93 -1.59
N PHE A 282 -7.29 -21.42 -2.74
CA PHE A 282 -8.09 -21.22 -3.96
C PHE A 282 -8.66 -22.52 -4.55
N LEU A 283 -8.06 -23.67 -4.22
CA LEU A 283 -8.22 -24.92 -4.96
C LEU A 283 -9.32 -25.87 -4.45
N ALA A 284 -10.34 -25.40 -3.74
CA ALA A 284 -11.45 -26.28 -3.37
C ALA A 284 -12.52 -26.48 -4.49
N VAL A 285 -12.46 -25.79 -5.64
CA VAL A 285 -13.59 -25.80 -6.62
C VAL A 285 -13.18 -25.83 -8.11
N GLN A 286 -12.04 -26.40 -8.50
CA GLN A 286 -11.78 -26.70 -9.93
C GLN A 286 -11.21 -28.11 -10.20
N LYS A 287 -11.69 -29.10 -9.46
CA LYS A 287 -11.73 -30.49 -9.94
C LYS A 287 -13.16 -30.99 -9.92
N LYS A 288 -13.87 -30.77 -11.02
CA LYS A 288 -14.92 -31.65 -11.55
C LYS A 288 -14.91 -31.52 -13.06
#